data_AF-A0A7Y5X2R9-F1
#
_entry.id   AF-A0A7Y5X2R9-F1
#
_cell.length_a   1.000
_cell.length_b   1.000
_cell.length_c   1.000
_cell.angle_alpha   90.00
_cell.angle_beta   90.00
_cell.angle_gamma   90.00
#
_symmetry.space_group_name_H-M   'P 1'
#
loop_
_entity.id
_entity.type
_entity.pdbx_description
1 polymer ?
#
loop_
_entity_poly.entity_id
_entity_poly.type
_entity_poly.pdbx_seq_one_letter_code
_entity_poly.pdbx_strand_id
1 'polypeptide(L)'
;TALAGIAATGGSTNGILHLLALGREAGVALALDELADVGTRTPVLASLAPSGRHMAEDLHRVGGTRALIRELIRGGHVDGGAPTVDGSTLEAVTRDAQAPDGDVLFTLEEPFKPTGALHALRGNLAPDGSLVKLAGGRRVHRGPAAVFDSEEACTDAVRAGLVREGAVLVVRYEGPAGGPGMREMLSVTASVVGAGLGESVALVTDGRFSGATRGLMVGHVSPEAARGGPIAIVRDGDTIAIDVEANTLTVELDDGEIAERLTAWQPPPPPYAGGVFARYRALVGSASEGAVLRPVS
;
A
#
# COMPACT_ATOMS: atom_id res chain seq x y z
N THR A 1 -6.25 -1.28 17.15
CA THR A 1 -5.15 -0.47 17.73
C THR A 1 -3.97 -0.27 16.81
N ALA A 2 -3.22 -1.32 16.45
CA ALA A 2 -1.94 -1.15 15.76
C ALA A 2 -2.03 -0.32 14.46
N LEU A 3 -3.06 -0.58 13.64
CA LEU A 3 -3.25 0.18 12.42
C LEU A 3 -3.63 1.64 12.65
N ALA A 4 -4.43 1.96 13.67
CA ALA A 4 -4.74 3.35 14.00
C ALA A 4 -3.45 4.11 14.35
N GLY A 5 -2.51 3.48 15.07
CA GLY A 5 -1.18 4.06 15.31
C GLY A 5 -0.37 4.28 14.03
N ILE A 6 -0.40 3.32 13.10
CA ILE A 6 0.25 3.45 11.78
C ILE A 6 -0.36 4.61 10.99
N ALA A 7 -1.69 4.69 10.92
CA ALA A 7 -2.39 5.75 10.21
C ALA A 7 -2.13 7.12 10.84
N ALA A 8 -2.20 7.23 12.16
CA ALA A 8 -2.01 8.46 12.90
C ALA A 8 -0.58 9.02 12.81
N THR A 9 0.40 8.18 12.50
CA THR A 9 1.79 8.61 12.24
C THR A 9 2.08 8.87 10.76
N GLY A 10 1.10 8.70 9.87
CA GLY A 10 1.30 8.79 8.42
C GLY A 10 2.20 7.66 7.90
N GLY A 11 2.12 6.48 8.51
CA GLY A 11 2.97 5.32 8.27
C GLY A 11 2.86 4.69 6.87
N SER A 12 3.62 3.61 6.66
CA SER A 12 3.70 2.93 5.37
C SER A 12 2.49 2.03 5.08
N THR A 13 2.12 1.88 3.81
CA THR A 13 1.19 0.85 3.32
C THR A 13 1.65 -0.56 3.68
N ASN A 14 2.97 -0.79 3.79
CA ASN A 14 3.54 -2.06 4.25
C ASN A 14 3.05 -2.47 5.64
N GLY A 15 2.60 -1.51 6.46
CA GLY A 15 1.98 -1.80 7.75
C GLY A 15 0.75 -2.70 7.65
N ILE A 16 -0.06 -2.54 6.60
CA ILE A 16 -1.22 -3.41 6.35
C ILE A 16 -0.75 -4.83 6.01
N LEU A 17 0.24 -4.98 5.13
CA LEU A 17 0.81 -6.28 4.76
C LEU A 17 1.31 -7.03 6.01
N HIS A 18 2.08 -6.35 6.87
CA HIS A 18 2.61 -6.96 8.09
C HIS A 18 1.52 -7.27 9.12
N LEU A 19 0.49 -6.44 9.25
CA LEU A 19 -0.63 -6.73 10.15
C LEU A 19 -1.45 -7.93 9.67
N LEU A 20 -1.69 -8.05 8.37
CA LEU A 20 -2.34 -9.25 7.80
C LEU A 20 -1.52 -10.50 8.13
N ALA A 21 -0.20 -10.47 7.92
CA ALA A 21 0.68 -11.58 8.25
C ALA A 21 0.65 -11.94 9.74
N LEU A 22 0.78 -10.93 10.62
CA LEU A 22 0.70 -11.13 12.08
C LEU A 22 -0.65 -11.69 12.51
N GLY A 23 -1.75 -11.22 11.91
CA GLY A 23 -3.09 -11.76 12.17
C GLY A 23 -3.15 -13.25 11.86
N ARG A 24 -2.66 -13.66 10.68
CA ARG A 24 -2.60 -15.08 10.30
C ARG A 24 -1.79 -15.92 11.27
N GLU A 25 -0.59 -15.48 11.64
CA GLU A 25 0.28 -16.20 12.59
C GLU A 25 -0.34 -16.27 13.99
N ALA A 26 -1.07 -15.24 14.41
CA ALA A 26 -1.78 -15.20 15.68
C ALA A 26 -3.13 -15.93 15.67
N GLY A 27 -3.57 -16.48 14.52
CA GLY A 27 -4.91 -17.06 14.36
C GLY A 27 -6.05 -16.05 14.44
N VAL A 28 -5.76 -14.76 14.22
CA VAL A 28 -6.72 -13.65 14.20
C VAL A 28 -7.09 -13.35 12.75
N ALA A 29 -8.39 -13.49 12.43
CA ALA A 29 -8.90 -13.10 11.13
C ALA A 29 -8.84 -11.57 11.00
N LEU A 30 -8.05 -11.09 10.03
CA LEU A 30 -7.99 -9.69 9.62
C LEU A 30 -8.22 -9.63 8.11
N ALA A 31 -9.11 -8.75 7.67
CA ALA A 31 -9.33 -8.48 6.25
C ALA A 31 -8.64 -7.19 5.79
N LEU A 32 -8.21 -7.16 4.53
CA LEU A 32 -7.62 -5.99 3.89
C LEU A 32 -8.53 -4.75 4.02
N ASP A 33 -9.83 -4.92 3.76
CA ASP A 33 -10.80 -3.82 3.74
C ASP A 33 -11.06 -3.26 5.15
N GLU A 34 -11.10 -4.13 6.17
CA GLU A 34 -11.23 -3.71 7.57
C GLU A 34 -10.03 -2.89 8.03
N LEU A 35 -8.82 -3.30 7.61
CA LEU A 35 -7.63 -2.52 7.84
C LEU A 35 -7.70 -1.21 7.04
N ALA A 36 -8.00 -1.22 5.75
CA ALA A 36 -8.07 0.01 4.99
C ALA A 36 -9.11 1.02 5.52
N ASP A 37 -10.25 0.55 6.03
CA ASP A 37 -11.25 1.39 6.70
C ASP A 37 -10.65 2.13 7.91
N VAL A 38 -10.01 1.39 8.82
CA VAL A 38 -9.30 1.98 9.97
C VAL A 38 -8.21 2.96 9.50
N GLY A 39 -7.50 2.61 8.43
CA GLY A 39 -6.46 3.43 7.81
C GLY A 39 -6.98 4.74 7.20
N THR A 40 -8.21 4.75 6.69
CA THR A 40 -8.86 5.90 6.06
C THR A 40 -9.50 6.82 7.10
N ARG A 41 -10.20 6.26 8.10
CA ARG A 41 -10.96 7.03 9.10
C ARG A 41 -10.11 7.57 10.26
N THR A 42 -8.86 7.13 10.40
CA THR A 42 -7.97 7.62 11.45
C THR A 42 -7.20 8.85 10.96
N PRO A 43 -7.34 10.02 11.61
CA PRO A 43 -6.62 11.24 11.21
C PRO A 43 -5.11 11.09 11.45
N VAL A 44 -4.31 11.84 10.69
CA VAL A 44 -2.86 11.91 10.92
C VAL A 44 -2.59 12.93 12.01
N LEU A 45 -2.02 12.48 13.12
CA LEU A 45 -1.73 13.29 14.30
C LEU A 45 -0.25 13.66 14.42
N ALA A 46 0.67 12.96 13.76
CA ALA A 46 2.09 13.28 13.83
C ALA A 46 2.62 13.86 12.51
N SER A 47 3.32 14.99 12.57
CA SER A 47 3.96 15.59 11.40
C SER A 47 5.34 14.98 11.17
N LEU A 48 5.37 13.72 10.72
CA LEU A 48 6.60 12.95 10.52
C LEU A 48 7.01 12.81 9.05
N ALA A 49 8.32 12.91 8.79
CA ALA A 49 8.92 12.60 7.50
C ALA A 49 8.52 11.16 7.06
N PRO A 50 8.29 10.93 5.75
CA PRO A 50 8.55 11.84 4.63
C PRO A 50 7.41 12.84 4.34
N SER A 51 6.28 12.75 5.05
CA SER A 51 5.08 13.55 4.73
C SER A 51 4.90 14.81 5.60
N GLY A 52 5.63 14.90 6.70
CA GLY A 52 5.68 16.00 7.65
C GLY A 52 7.10 16.54 7.85
N ARG A 53 7.27 17.39 8.88
CA ARG A 53 8.49 18.18 9.08
C ARG A 53 9.51 17.54 10.02
N HIS A 54 9.07 16.62 10.88
CA HIS A 54 9.84 16.14 12.02
C HIS A 54 10.26 14.68 11.87
N MET A 55 11.19 14.23 12.72
CA MET A 55 11.68 12.87 12.75
C MET A 55 11.11 12.10 13.95
N ALA A 56 11.27 10.77 13.95
CA ALA A 56 10.81 9.92 15.05
C ALA A 56 11.41 10.31 16.42
N GLU A 57 12.62 10.87 16.45
CA GLU A 57 13.24 11.39 17.66
C GLU A 57 12.46 12.57 18.25
N ASP A 58 11.95 13.47 17.39
CA ASP A 58 11.17 14.62 17.84
C ASP A 58 9.84 14.14 18.45
N LEU A 59 9.20 13.13 17.84
CA LEU A 59 8.01 12.51 18.45
C LEU A 59 8.33 11.95 19.83
N HIS A 60 9.48 11.29 19.99
CA HIS A 60 9.91 10.77 21.29
C HIS A 60 10.06 11.88 22.34
N ARG A 61 10.63 13.04 21.97
CA ARG A 61 10.84 14.18 22.87
C ARG A 61 9.55 14.82 23.37
N VAL A 62 8.45 14.72 22.61
CA VAL A 62 7.12 15.28 22.97
C VAL A 62 6.17 14.23 23.59
N GLY A 63 6.69 13.10 24.07
CA GLY A 63 5.92 12.08 24.77
C GLY A 63 5.73 10.78 23.98
N GLY A 64 6.21 10.74 22.75
CA GLY A 64 6.36 9.53 21.97
C GLY A 64 5.04 8.85 21.60
N THR A 65 5.14 7.55 21.32
CA THR A 65 3.98 6.70 21.01
C THR A 65 2.95 6.67 22.15
N ARG A 66 3.34 6.91 23.41
CA ARG A 66 2.40 6.95 24.54
C ARG A 66 1.45 8.15 24.41
N ALA A 67 1.98 9.33 24.08
CA ALA A 67 1.17 10.54 23.87
C ALA A 67 0.21 10.36 22.67
N LEU A 68 0.70 9.78 21.57
CA LEU A 68 -0.11 9.44 20.41
C LEU A 68 -1.25 8.48 20.75
N ILE A 69 -0.95 7.36 21.43
CA ILE A 69 -1.97 6.36 21.79
C ILE A 69 -2.98 6.95 22.76
N ARG A 70 -2.55 7.74 23.75
CA ARG A 70 -3.44 8.45 24.68
C ARG A 70 -4.45 9.31 23.93
N GLU A 71 -3.98 10.05 22.93
CA GLU A 71 -4.83 10.90 22.11
C GLU A 71 -5.82 10.07 21.26
N LEU A 72 -5.36 8.97 20.65
CA LEU A 72 -6.25 8.06 19.90
C LEU A 72 -7.30 7.36 20.77
N ILE A 73 -6.97 7.04 22.03
CA ILE A 73 -7.93 6.51 23.01
C ILE A 73 -8.98 7.58 23.33
N ARG A 74 -8.56 8.83 23.58
CA ARG A 74 -9.46 9.96 23.86
C ARG A 74 -10.49 10.18 22.73
N GLY A 75 -10.09 9.95 21.48
CA GLY A 75 -10.97 10.03 20.31
C GLY A 75 -11.75 8.77 19.95
N GLY A 76 -11.61 7.68 20.70
CA GLY A 76 -12.26 6.40 20.38
C GLY A 76 -11.71 5.69 19.13
N HIS A 77 -10.52 6.06 18.64
CA HIS A 77 -9.84 5.36 17.55
C HIS A 77 -9.09 4.11 18.03
N VAL A 78 -8.79 4.03 19.32
CA VAL A 78 -8.10 2.91 19.97
C VAL A 78 -8.89 2.49 21.20
N ASP A 79 -9.06 1.18 21.37
CA ASP A 79 -9.59 0.60 22.60
C ASP A 79 -8.54 0.68 23.72
N GLY A 80 -8.80 1.54 24.71
CA GLY A 80 -7.95 1.71 25.88
C GLY A 80 -7.92 0.49 26.82
N GLY A 81 -8.92 -0.40 26.73
CA GLY A 81 -8.99 -1.63 27.52
C GLY A 81 -8.07 -2.74 27.03
N ALA A 82 -7.47 -2.60 25.84
CA ALA A 82 -6.65 -3.67 25.28
C ALA A 82 -5.43 -3.97 26.20
N PRO A 83 -5.12 -5.26 26.44
CA PRO A 83 -4.02 -5.63 27.33
C PRO A 83 -2.67 -5.36 26.68
N THR A 84 -1.67 -5.12 27.53
CA THR A 84 -0.26 -4.97 27.12
C THR A 84 0.58 -6.11 27.69
N VAL A 85 1.86 -6.17 27.31
CA VAL A 85 2.78 -7.25 27.70
C VAL A 85 3.04 -7.33 29.21
N ASP A 86 2.82 -6.24 29.95
CA ASP A 86 2.99 -6.21 31.42
C ASP A 86 1.71 -6.54 32.19
N GLY A 87 0.60 -6.84 31.48
CA GLY A 87 -0.71 -7.14 32.06
C GLY A 87 -1.60 -5.91 32.31
N SER A 88 -1.07 -4.70 32.18
CA SER A 88 -1.83 -3.45 32.27
C SER A 88 -2.60 -3.18 30.98
N THR A 89 -3.63 -2.33 31.05
CA THR A 89 -4.36 -1.87 29.87
C THR A 89 -3.59 -0.75 29.15
N LEU A 90 -3.86 -0.56 27.84
CA LEU A 90 -3.29 0.54 27.07
C LEU A 90 -3.58 1.92 27.69
N GLU A 91 -4.78 2.13 28.21
CA GLU A 91 -5.15 3.35 28.92
C GLU A 91 -4.29 3.56 30.18
N ALA A 92 -4.06 2.50 30.96
CA ALA A 92 -3.25 2.59 32.16
C ALA A 92 -1.80 2.99 31.84
N VAL A 93 -1.18 2.36 30.84
CA VAL A 93 0.23 2.64 30.47
C VAL A 93 0.42 3.95 29.69
N THR A 94 -0.65 4.64 29.31
CA THR A 94 -0.57 5.92 28.57
C THR A 94 -1.13 7.11 29.34
N ARG A 95 -1.74 6.90 30.52
CA ARG A 95 -2.46 7.94 31.28
C ARG A 95 -1.63 9.20 31.58
N ASP A 96 -0.37 9.03 31.97
CA ASP A 96 0.60 10.08 32.34
C ASP A 96 1.40 10.63 31.15
N ALA A 97 1.09 10.20 29.92
CA ALA A 97 1.77 10.71 28.74
C ALA A 97 1.48 12.21 28.54
N GLN A 98 2.48 12.92 28.01
CA GLN A 98 2.38 14.34 27.69
C GLN A 98 1.22 14.61 26.72
N ALA A 99 0.65 15.81 26.80
CA ALA A 99 -0.32 16.27 25.81
C ALA A 99 0.39 16.58 24.48
N PRO A 100 -0.31 16.48 23.34
CA PRO A 100 0.19 16.95 22.05
C PRO A 100 0.72 18.39 22.13
N ASP A 101 1.86 18.66 21.50
CA ASP A 101 2.55 19.96 21.52
C ASP A 101 2.06 20.93 20.43
N GLY A 102 1.29 20.44 19.46
CA GLY A 102 0.73 21.23 18.36
C GLY A 102 1.70 21.52 17.22
N ASP A 103 2.92 20.95 17.24
CA ASP A 103 3.90 21.04 16.15
C ASP A 103 4.39 19.66 15.69
N VAL A 104 4.85 18.81 16.61
CA VAL A 104 5.26 17.44 16.28
C VAL A 104 4.07 16.50 16.33
N LEU A 105 3.33 16.54 17.43
CA LEU A 105 2.11 15.78 17.70
C LEU A 105 0.94 16.74 17.87
N PHE A 106 -0.14 16.45 17.18
CA PHE A 106 -1.36 17.24 17.10
C PHE A 106 -2.49 16.56 17.85
N THR A 107 -3.50 17.35 18.23
CA THR A 107 -4.75 16.82 18.82
C THR A 107 -5.68 16.32 17.72
N LEU A 108 -6.73 15.59 18.12
CA LEU A 108 -7.80 15.15 17.22
C LEU A 108 -8.68 16.30 16.72
N GLU A 109 -8.82 17.38 17.50
CA GLU A 109 -9.58 18.56 17.08
C GLU A 109 -8.82 19.40 16.05
N GLU A 110 -7.49 19.42 16.15
CA GLU A 110 -6.61 20.16 15.24
C GLU A 110 -5.54 19.23 14.64
N PRO A 111 -5.93 18.18 13.88
CA PRO A 111 -4.99 17.16 13.42
C PRO A 111 -4.06 17.70 12.33
N PHE A 112 -2.87 17.11 12.19
CA PHE A 112 -1.96 17.42 11.09
C PHE A 112 -2.61 17.18 9.72
N LYS A 113 -3.39 16.08 9.59
CA LYS A 113 -4.30 15.85 8.46
C LYS A 113 -5.63 15.27 8.97
N PRO A 114 -6.78 15.79 8.49
CA PRO A 114 -8.10 15.41 9.01
C PRO A 114 -8.52 13.99 8.62
N THR A 115 -7.93 13.41 7.58
CA THR A 115 -8.21 12.04 7.15
C THR A 115 -6.91 11.26 7.04
N GLY A 116 -7.03 9.94 7.19
CA GLY A 116 -5.95 9.02 6.90
C GLY A 116 -5.62 9.01 5.40
N ALA A 117 -4.50 8.38 5.07
CA ALA A 117 -3.95 8.35 3.73
C ALA A 117 -4.00 6.96 3.08
N LEU A 118 -4.37 5.92 3.82
CA LEU A 118 -4.29 4.53 3.38
C LEU A 118 -5.65 4.05 2.89
N HIS A 119 -5.79 3.83 1.58
CA HIS A 119 -7.02 3.35 0.96
C HIS A 119 -6.80 1.98 0.34
N ALA A 120 -7.84 1.14 0.36
CA ALA A 120 -7.90 -0.07 -0.45
C ALA A 120 -8.76 0.18 -1.69
N LEU A 121 -8.29 -0.31 -2.84
CA LEU A 121 -9.05 -0.27 -4.09
C LEU A 121 -9.34 -1.70 -4.55
N ARG A 122 -10.56 -1.92 -5.07
CA ARG A 122 -11.00 -3.19 -5.66
C ARG A 122 -11.56 -2.97 -7.07
N GLY A 123 -11.73 -4.04 -7.82
CA GLY A 123 -12.37 -3.98 -9.13
C GLY A 123 -11.89 -5.12 -9.99
N ASN A 124 -12.27 -5.12 -11.27
CA ASN A 124 -11.90 -6.22 -12.18
C ASN A 124 -10.36 -6.34 -12.35
N LEU A 125 -9.58 -5.29 -12.09
CA LEU A 125 -8.12 -5.33 -12.18
C LEU A 125 -7.44 -5.80 -10.88
N ALA A 126 -8.09 -5.61 -9.72
CA ALA A 126 -7.62 -6.05 -8.40
C ALA A 126 -8.76 -6.68 -7.59
N PRO A 127 -9.23 -7.88 -7.96
CA PRO A 127 -10.41 -8.48 -7.34
C PRO A 127 -10.18 -8.84 -5.86
N ASP A 128 -8.94 -9.19 -5.47
CA ASP A 128 -8.58 -9.47 -4.07
C ASP A 128 -8.12 -8.20 -3.32
N GLY A 129 -8.07 -7.07 -4.02
CA GLY A 129 -7.73 -5.76 -3.49
C GLY A 129 -6.32 -5.29 -3.85
N SER A 130 -6.09 -4.01 -3.55
CA SER A 130 -4.85 -3.27 -3.76
C SER A 130 -4.78 -2.13 -2.75
N LEU A 131 -3.64 -1.47 -2.62
CA LEU A 131 -3.43 -0.38 -1.67
C LEU A 131 -2.87 0.86 -2.37
N VAL A 132 -3.39 2.02 -1.96
CA VAL A 132 -2.86 3.32 -2.37
C VAL A 132 -2.67 4.22 -1.16
N LYS A 133 -1.56 4.96 -1.14
CA LYS A 133 -1.31 6.01 -0.14
C LYS A 133 -1.48 7.39 -0.76
N LEU A 134 -2.44 8.17 -0.27
CA LEU A 134 -2.64 9.54 -0.72
C LEU A 134 -1.69 10.50 0.02
N ALA A 135 -0.78 11.11 -0.71
CA ALA A 135 0.08 12.19 -0.19
C ALA A 135 -0.52 13.60 -0.40
N GLY A 136 -1.78 13.69 -0.84
CA GLY A 136 -2.39 14.87 -1.43
C GLY A 136 -2.49 14.74 -2.95
N GLY A 137 -3.12 15.71 -3.62
CA GLY A 137 -3.25 15.71 -5.08
C GLY A 137 -4.46 14.92 -5.61
N ARG A 138 -4.31 14.36 -6.81
CA ARG A 138 -5.40 13.77 -7.59
C ARG A 138 -5.90 12.45 -6.99
N ARG A 139 -7.23 12.29 -6.89
CA ARG A 139 -7.92 11.08 -6.39
C ARG A 139 -8.51 10.18 -7.48
N VAL A 140 -8.69 10.71 -8.68
CA VAL A 140 -9.25 10.00 -9.82
C VAL A 140 -8.30 10.11 -11.00
N HIS A 141 -8.01 9.00 -11.68
CA HIS A 141 -7.20 9.01 -12.88
C HIS A 141 -7.72 7.98 -13.88
N ARG A 142 -7.73 8.35 -15.16
CA ARG A 142 -8.17 7.47 -16.25
C ARG A 142 -7.27 7.70 -17.45
N GLY A 143 -6.69 6.63 -17.98
CA GLY A 143 -5.69 6.76 -19.03
C GLY A 143 -5.30 5.45 -19.70
N PRO A 144 -4.62 5.52 -20.85
CA PRO A 144 -4.11 4.33 -21.53
C PRO A 144 -2.99 3.68 -20.72
N ALA A 145 -3.00 2.35 -20.65
CA ALA A 145 -1.95 1.58 -20.03
C ALA A 145 -0.65 1.65 -20.85
N ALA A 146 0.47 1.82 -20.16
CA ALA A 146 1.80 1.49 -20.66
C ALA A 146 2.35 0.38 -19.76
N VAL A 147 2.54 -0.82 -20.33
CA VAL A 147 2.76 -2.06 -19.59
C VAL A 147 4.23 -2.44 -19.60
N PHE A 148 4.74 -2.78 -18.41
CA PHE A 148 6.12 -3.17 -18.19
C PHE A 148 6.16 -4.43 -17.32
N ASP A 149 6.99 -5.39 -17.73
CA ASP A 149 7.19 -6.66 -17.01
C ASP A 149 8.30 -6.57 -15.96
N SER A 150 8.90 -5.39 -15.75
CA SER A 150 9.83 -5.12 -14.65
C SER A 150 9.96 -3.63 -14.32
N GLU A 151 10.40 -3.32 -13.09
CA GLU A 151 10.76 -1.95 -12.66
C GLU A 151 11.83 -1.32 -13.57
N GLU A 152 12.83 -2.10 -14.01
CA GLU A 152 13.90 -1.63 -14.88
C GLU A 152 13.36 -1.16 -16.22
N ALA A 153 12.52 -1.98 -16.86
CA ALA A 153 11.91 -1.64 -18.15
C ALA A 153 11.06 -0.36 -18.06
N CYS A 154 10.30 -0.21 -16.97
CA CYS A 154 9.51 1.00 -16.73
C CYS A 154 10.42 2.23 -16.50
N THR A 155 11.45 2.07 -15.67
CA THR A 155 12.44 3.12 -15.37
C THR A 155 13.13 3.61 -16.64
N ASP A 156 13.58 2.69 -17.49
CA ASP A 156 14.28 3.00 -18.73
C ASP A 156 13.37 3.73 -19.72
N ALA A 157 12.11 3.30 -19.84
CA ALA A 157 11.12 3.97 -20.70
C ALA A 157 10.81 5.40 -20.23
N VAL A 158 10.69 5.63 -18.92
CA VAL A 158 10.51 6.97 -18.34
C VAL A 158 11.72 7.85 -18.66
N ARG A 159 12.94 7.35 -18.45
CA ARG A 159 14.18 8.10 -18.71
C ARG A 159 14.40 8.39 -20.19
N ALA A 160 13.96 7.50 -21.07
CA ALA A 160 14.01 7.68 -22.51
C ALA A 160 12.92 8.62 -23.06
N GLY A 161 12.02 9.12 -22.21
CA GLY A 161 10.92 10.00 -22.63
C GLY A 161 9.85 9.29 -23.46
N LEU A 162 9.70 7.96 -23.30
CA LEU A 162 8.71 7.15 -24.03
C LEU A 162 7.34 7.15 -23.34
N VAL A 163 7.28 7.56 -22.08
CA VAL A 163 6.04 7.69 -21.31
C VAL A 163 5.35 9.00 -21.65
N ARG A 164 4.04 8.93 -21.94
CA ARG A 164 3.19 10.09 -22.20
C ARG A 164 2.46 10.54 -20.94
N GLU A 165 2.20 11.83 -20.85
CA GLU A 165 1.29 12.39 -19.84
C GLU A 165 -0.10 11.73 -19.93
N GLY A 166 -0.75 11.52 -18.79
CA GLY A 166 -2.05 10.87 -18.71
C GLY A 166 -2.01 9.35 -18.81
N ALA A 167 -0.84 8.72 -18.99
CA ALA A 167 -0.73 7.27 -19.03
C ALA A 167 -0.83 6.62 -17.64
N VAL A 168 -1.28 5.36 -17.62
CA VAL A 168 -1.21 4.48 -16.44
C VAL A 168 -0.05 3.51 -16.65
N LEU A 169 1.02 3.68 -15.88
CA LEU A 169 2.17 2.80 -15.90
C LEU A 169 1.84 1.53 -15.13
N VAL A 170 1.74 0.39 -15.82
CA VAL A 170 1.48 -0.92 -15.20
C VAL A 170 2.80 -1.65 -15.09
N VAL A 171 3.31 -1.84 -13.88
CA VAL A 171 4.53 -2.61 -13.62
C VAL A 171 4.14 -3.92 -12.95
N ARG A 172 4.24 -5.02 -13.69
CA ARG A 172 3.75 -6.33 -13.26
C ARG A 172 4.88 -7.35 -13.16
N TYR A 173 4.56 -8.50 -12.56
CA TYR A 173 5.55 -9.52 -12.18
C TYR A 173 6.50 -9.05 -11.07
N GLU A 174 6.09 -8.07 -10.29
CA GLU A 174 6.82 -7.55 -9.13
C GLU A 174 6.21 -7.99 -7.80
N GLY A 175 5.16 -8.82 -7.85
CA GLY A 175 4.49 -9.39 -6.69
C GLY A 175 5.31 -10.42 -5.91
N PRO A 176 4.72 -11.02 -4.84
CA PRO A 176 5.40 -11.98 -4.00
C PRO A 176 6.04 -13.15 -4.78
N ALA A 177 5.31 -13.80 -5.67
CA ALA A 177 5.82 -14.89 -6.48
C ALA A 177 6.51 -14.44 -7.78
N GLY A 178 6.09 -13.28 -8.33
CA GLY A 178 6.60 -12.74 -9.59
C GLY A 178 8.04 -12.24 -9.50
N GLY A 179 8.30 -11.37 -8.51
CA GLY A 179 9.60 -10.69 -8.37
C GLY A 179 10.79 -11.68 -8.30
N PRO A 180 10.78 -12.68 -7.41
CA PRO A 180 9.98 -12.88 -6.20
C PRO A 180 10.43 -11.98 -5.03
N GLY A 181 9.62 -11.92 -3.97
CA GLY A 181 9.92 -11.16 -2.75
C GLY A 181 9.20 -9.81 -2.66
N MET A 182 8.34 -9.51 -3.64
CA MET A 182 7.50 -8.31 -3.65
C MET A 182 8.33 -7.04 -3.43
N ARG A 183 9.24 -6.69 -4.34
CA ARG A 183 10.21 -5.60 -4.09
C ARG A 183 9.52 -4.24 -3.95
N GLU A 184 10.20 -3.34 -3.26
CA GLU A 184 9.76 -1.95 -3.09
C GLU A 184 10.42 -1.07 -4.14
N MET A 185 9.62 -0.53 -5.06
CA MET A 185 10.10 0.13 -6.27
C MET A 185 10.30 1.63 -6.04
N LEU A 186 11.54 2.01 -5.71
CA LEU A 186 11.94 3.40 -5.53
C LEU A 186 12.49 4.03 -6.82
N SER A 187 13.09 3.24 -7.71
CA SER A 187 13.75 3.78 -8.90
C SER A 187 12.74 4.36 -9.89
N VAL A 188 11.63 3.65 -10.11
CA VAL A 188 10.58 4.10 -11.02
C VAL A 188 9.89 5.36 -10.49
N THR A 189 9.56 5.41 -9.20
CA THR A 189 8.90 6.56 -8.58
C THR A 189 9.78 7.80 -8.61
N ALA A 190 11.09 7.66 -8.32
CA ALA A 190 12.05 8.75 -8.45
C ALA A 190 12.21 9.23 -9.91
N SER A 191 12.24 8.31 -10.87
CA SER A 191 12.40 8.64 -12.29
C SER A 191 11.17 9.36 -12.85
N VAL A 192 9.96 8.97 -12.46
CA VAL A 192 8.71 9.66 -12.84
C VAL A 192 8.68 11.09 -12.31
N VAL A 193 9.07 11.29 -11.04
CA VAL A 193 9.17 12.65 -10.47
C VAL A 193 10.25 13.47 -11.18
N GLY A 194 11.43 12.88 -11.43
CA GLY A 194 12.53 13.54 -12.13
C GLY A 194 12.20 13.94 -13.58
N ALA A 195 11.34 13.17 -14.24
CA ALA A 195 10.82 13.48 -15.58
C ALA A 195 9.68 14.52 -15.59
N GLY A 196 9.26 15.03 -14.41
CA GLY A 196 8.15 15.98 -14.30
C GLY A 196 6.75 15.35 -14.46
N LEU A 197 6.66 14.02 -14.45
CA LEU A 197 5.42 13.26 -14.70
C LEU A 197 4.63 12.92 -13.42
N GLY A 198 5.18 13.23 -12.23
CA GLY A 198 4.60 12.80 -10.94
C GLY A 198 3.14 13.18 -10.71
N GLU A 199 2.67 14.28 -11.31
CA GLU A 199 1.28 14.74 -11.21
C GLU A 199 0.45 14.44 -12.47
N SER A 200 1.02 13.87 -13.53
CA SER A 200 0.32 13.64 -14.81
C SER A 200 0.11 12.16 -15.13
N VAL A 201 0.88 11.23 -14.54
CA VAL A 201 0.70 9.79 -14.69
C VAL A 201 0.17 9.14 -13.41
N ALA A 202 -0.22 7.87 -13.50
CA ALA A 202 -0.43 6.98 -12.36
C ALA A 202 0.43 5.71 -12.51
N LEU A 203 0.72 5.03 -11.40
CA LEU A 203 1.39 3.72 -11.40
C LEU A 203 0.50 2.67 -10.76
N VAL A 204 0.49 1.47 -11.33
CA VAL A 204 -0.23 0.30 -10.83
C VAL A 204 0.72 -0.90 -10.83
N THR A 205 0.80 -1.62 -9.72
CA THR A 205 1.71 -2.77 -9.60
C THR A 205 1.19 -3.85 -8.65
N ASP A 206 1.56 -5.10 -8.94
CA ASP A 206 1.45 -6.23 -8.01
C ASP A 206 2.58 -6.24 -6.94
N GLY A 207 3.62 -5.41 -7.12
CA GLY A 207 4.68 -5.15 -6.14
C GLY A 207 4.33 -4.08 -5.11
N ARG A 208 5.35 -3.37 -4.58
CA ARG A 208 5.19 -2.33 -3.55
C ARG A 208 5.83 -1.01 -3.96
N PHE A 209 5.32 0.08 -3.40
CA PHE A 209 5.93 1.40 -3.49
C PHE A 209 6.37 1.92 -2.13
N SER A 210 7.36 2.80 -2.13
CA SER A 210 7.85 3.42 -0.90
C SER A 210 6.84 4.37 -0.27
N GLY A 211 6.89 4.50 1.06
CA GLY A 211 6.02 5.43 1.79
C GLY A 211 6.25 6.93 1.50
N ALA A 212 7.27 7.28 0.70
CA ALA A 212 7.64 8.63 0.28
C ALA A 212 7.08 9.03 -1.10
N THR A 213 6.25 8.18 -1.68
CA THR A 213 5.76 8.32 -3.05
C THR A 213 4.81 9.51 -3.20
N ARG A 214 4.97 10.27 -4.30
CA ARG A 214 4.06 11.34 -4.73
C ARG A 214 3.23 10.86 -5.93
N GLY A 215 2.04 11.41 -6.11
CA GLY A 215 1.11 10.98 -7.17
C GLY A 215 0.28 9.74 -6.80
N LEU A 216 -0.50 9.25 -7.77
CA LEU A 216 -1.45 8.16 -7.59
C LEU A 216 -0.77 6.82 -7.92
N MET A 217 -0.15 6.21 -6.91
CA MET A 217 0.60 4.95 -7.07
C MET A 217 -0.06 3.82 -6.28
N VAL A 218 -0.65 2.87 -7.01
CA VAL A 218 -1.39 1.73 -6.47
C VAL A 218 -0.50 0.50 -6.46
N GLY A 219 -0.23 -0.04 -5.27
CA GLY A 219 0.54 -1.27 -5.10
C GLY A 219 -0.30 -2.43 -4.60
N HIS A 220 0.35 -3.58 -4.38
CA HIS A 220 -0.26 -4.76 -3.79
C HIS A 220 -1.46 -5.31 -4.60
N VAL A 221 -1.52 -5.01 -5.91
CA VAL A 221 -2.58 -5.53 -6.76
C VAL A 221 -2.62 -7.05 -6.67
N SER A 222 -3.76 -7.56 -6.21
CA SER A 222 -3.97 -8.97 -5.93
C SER A 222 -5.21 -9.47 -6.70
N PRO A 223 -5.15 -10.66 -7.31
CA PRO A 223 -3.99 -11.54 -7.45
C PRO A 223 -2.86 -10.93 -8.29
N GLU A 224 -1.61 -11.32 -7.99
CA GLU A 224 -0.43 -10.86 -8.73
C GLU A 224 -0.37 -11.46 -10.15
N ALA A 225 0.42 -10.85 -11.03
CA ALA A 225 0.51 -11.28 -12.42
C ALA A 225 1.06 -12.70 -12.57
N ALA A 226 2.06 -13.08 -11.76
CA ALA A 226 2.65 -14.42 -11.79
C ALA A 226 1.70 -15.54 -11.35
N ARG A 227 0.54 -15.20 -10.78
CA ARG A 227 -0.53 -16.11 -10.37
C ARG A 227 -1.77 -16.01 -11.26
N GLY A 228 -1.68 -15.33 -12.40
CA GLY A 228 -2.79 -15.18 -13.34
C GLY A 228 -3.84 -14.18 -12.87
N GLY A 229 -3.47 -13.20 -12.06
CA GLY A 229 -4.35 -12.08 -11.75
C GLY A 229 -4.64 -11.23 -13.00
N PRO A 230 -5.75 -10.48 -13.03
CA PRO A 230 -6.13 -9.65 -14.18
C PRO A 230 -5.06 -8.65 -14.64
N ILE A 231 -4.17 -8.18 -13.75
CA ILE A 231 -3.01 -7.35 -14.12
C ILE A 231 -2.07 -8.05 -15.13
N ALA A 232 -2.05 -9.39 -15.19
CA ALA A 232 -1.26 -10.17 -16.14
C ALA A 232 -1.72 -10.05 -17.60
N ILE A 233 -2.96 -9.62 -17.85
CA ILE A 233 -3.56 -9.60 -19.19
C ILE A 233 -3.74 -8.20 -19.78
N VAL A 234 -3.38 -7.17 -19.01
CA VAL A 234 -3.35 -5.79 -19.49
C VAL A 234 -2.34 -5.69 -20.62
N ARG A 235 -2.73 -4.97 -21.67
CA ARG A 235 -1.94 -4.65 -22.86
C ARG A 235 -1.80 -3.14 -23.01
N ASP A 236 -0.77 -2.70 -23.72
CA ASP A 236 -0.59 -1.29 -24.05
C ASP A 236 -1.85 -0.72 -24.71
N GLY A 237 -2.28 0.45 -24.25
CA GLY A 237 -3.46 1.15 -24.76
C GLY A 237 -4.79 0.76 -24.10
N ASP A 238 -4.87 -0.34 -23.34
CA ASP A 238 -6.08 -0.64 -22.54
C ASP A 238 -6.34 0.54 -21.59
N THR A 239 -7.60 0.96 -21.43
CA THR A 239 -7.90 2.07 -20.53
C THR A 239 -8.04 1.56 -19.10
N ILE A 240 -7.27 2.15 -18.18
CA ILE A 240 -7.37 1.88 -16.74
C ILE A 240 -8.00 3.09 -16.05
N ALA A 241 -8.95 2.82 -15.16
CA ALA A 241 -9.57 3.82 -14.30
C ALA A 241 -9.24 3.52 -12.83
N ILE A 242 -8.76 4.54 -12.13
CA ILE A 242 -8.46 4.54 -10.70
C ILE A 242 -9.35 5.59 -10.06
N ASP A 243 -10.20 5.19 -9.14
CA ASP A 243 -11.09 6.10 -8.42
C ASP A 243 -11.01 5.80 -6.92
N VAL A 244 -10.27 6.63 -6.19
CA VAL A 244 -10.08 6.49 -4.75
C VAL A 244 -11.32 6.93 -3.96
N GLU A 245 -12.24 7.68 -4.57
CA GLU A 245 -13.50 8.08 -3.94
C GLU A 245 -14.51 6.92 -3.98
N ALA A 246 -14.53 6.19 -5.10
CA ALA A 246 -15.32 4.97 -5.25
C ALA A 246 -14.62 3.71 -4.71
N ASN A 247 -13.36 3.81 -4.28
CA ASN A 247 -12.48 2.68 -3.94
C ASN A 247 -12.34 1.65 -5.08
N THR A 248 -12.28 2.13 -6.33
CA THR A 248 -12.20 1.25 -7.51
C THR A 248 -10.88 1.32 -8.28
N LEU A 249 -10.47 0.17 -8.80
CA LEU A 249 -9.38 -0.02 -9.76
C LEU A 249 -9.87 -0.97 -10.86
N THR A 250 -10.07 -0.43 -12.07
CA THR A 250 -10.63 -1.19 -13.18
C THR A 250 -9.84 -1.03 -14.47
N VAL A 251 -9.90 -2.06 -15.31
CA VAL A 251 -9.54 -1.99 -16.73
C VAL A 251 -10.84 -2.02 -17.55
N GLU A 252 -10.99 -1.13 -18.53
CA GLU A 252 -12.19 -1.01 -19.36
C GLU A 252 -12.21 -2.05 -20.49
N LEU A 253 -12.29 -3.31 -20.07
CA LEU A 253 -12.53 -4.47 -20.91
C LEU A 253 -13.82 -5.14 -20.44
N ASP A 254 -14.55 -5.76 -21.36
CA ASP A 254 -15.68 -6.59 -20.95
C ASP A 254 -15.21 -7.91 -20.32
N ASP A 255 -16.09 -8.55 -19.55
CA ASP A 255 -15.78 -9.79 -18.84
C ASP A 255 -15.40 -10.94 -19.79
N GLY A 256 -15.94 -10.95 -21.01
CA GLY A 256 -15.65 -11.95 -22.03
C GLY A 256 -14.22 -11.83 -22.54
N GLU A 257 -13.78 -10.62 -22.84
CA GLU A 257 -12.41 -10.33 -23.25
C GLU A 257 -11.41 -10.62 -22.12
N ILE A 258 -11.73 -10.26 -20.87
CA ILE A 258 -10.90 -10.60 -19.71
C ILE A 258 -10.74 -12.12 -19.59
N ALA A 259 -11.84 -12.88 -19.68
CA ALA A 259 -11.83 -14.33 -19.59
C ALA A 259 -11.04 -14.98 -20.76
N GLU A 260 -11.21 -14.48 -21.98
CA GLU A 260 -10.46 -14.95 -23.16
C GLU A 260 -8.96 -14.73 -22.97
N ARG A 261 -8.56 -13.51 -22.59
CA ARG A 261 -7.14 -13.17 -22.38
C ARG A 261 -6.54 -13.98 -21.24
N LEU A 262 -7.28 -14.23 -20.15
CA LEU A 262 -6.82 -15.07 -19.03
C LEU A 262 -6.68 -16.54 -19.44
N THR A 263 -7.58 -17.05 -20.29
CA THR A 263 -7.49 -18.43 -20.82
C THR A 263 -6.28 -18.60 -21.72
N ALA A 264 -5.93 -17.58 -22.51
CA ALA A 264 -4.76 -17.58 -23.37
C ALA A 264 -3.44 -17.29 -22.63
N TRP A 265 -3.50 -16.80 -21.38
CA TRP A 265 -2.33 -16.39 -20.64
C TRP A 265 -1.50 -17.59 -20.18
N GLN A 266 -0.18 -17.46 -20.31
CA GLN A 266 0.78 -18.42 -19.76
C GLN A 266 1.74 -17.69 -18.82
N PRO A 267 2.02 -18.24 -17.63
CA PRO A 267 2.98 -17.63 -16.71
C PRO A 267 4.38 -17.60 -17.33
N PRO A 268 5.13 -16.50 -17.18
CA PRO A 268 6.52 -16.47 -17.59
C PRO A 268 7.35 -17.47 -16.76
N PRO A 269 8.49 -17.95 -17.29
CA PRO A 269 9.42 -18.77 -16.53
C PRO A 269 9.83 -18.07 -15.23
N PRO A 270 9.96 -18.81 -14.10
CA PRO A 270 10.41 -18.21 -12.86
C PRO A 270 11.83 -17.67 -13.02
N PRO A 271 12.14 -16.45 -12.51
CA PRO A 271 13.46 -15.84 -12.68
C PRO A 271 14.56 -16.58 -11.91
N TYR A 272 14.20 -17.35 -10.88
CA TYR A 272 15.11 -18.18 -10.10
C TYR A 272 14.66 -19.64 -10.14
N ALA A 273 15.47 -20.51 -10.75
CA ALA A 273 15.20 -21.94 -10.83
C ALA A 273 15.44 -22.71 -9.51
N GLY A 274 16.17 -22.12 -8.57
CA GLY A 274 16.53 -22.76 -7.29
C GLY A 274 16.88 -21.76 -6.19
N GLY A 275 17.29 -22.28 -5.03
CA GLY A 275 17.71 -21.46 -3.89
C GLY A 275 16.55 -20.84 -3.09
N VAL A 276 16.87 -19.80 -2.32
CA VAL A 276 15.92 -19.18 -1.38
C VAL A 276 14.71 -18.58 -2.10
N PHE A 277 14.90 -17.93 -3.26
CA PHE A 277 13.79 -17.32 -4.01
C PHE A 277 12.86 -18.35 -4.65
N ALA A 278 13.39 -19.48 -5.13
CA ALA A 278 12.55 -20.57 -5.61
C ALA A 278 11.69 -21.17 -4.48
N ARG A 279 12.27 -21.34 -3.28
CA ARG A 279 11.54 -21.80 -2.09
C ARG A 279 10.48 -20.79 -1.65
N TYR A 280 10.84 -19.50 -1.59
CA TYR A 280 9.91 -18.42 -1.26
C TYR A 280 8.72 -18.41 -2.22
N ARG A 281 8.98 -18.38 -3.53
CA ARG A 281 7.95 -18.41 -4.58
C ARG A 281 7.01 -19.61 -4.46
N ALA A 282 7.53 -20.78 -4.08
CA ALA A 282 6.72 -21.99 -3.93
C ALA A 282 5.76 -21.91 -2.72
N LEU A 283 6.14 -21.21 -1.66
CA LEU A 283 5.42 -21.20 -0.38
C LEU A 283 4.60 -19.94 -0.14
N VAL A 284 4.96 -18.82 -0.77
CA VAL A 284 4.38 -17.51 -0.48
C VAL A 284 2.92 -17.41 -0.96
N GLY A 285 2.06 -16.90 -0.08
CA GLY A 285 0.67 -16.56 -0.37
C GLY A 285 0.49 -15.17 -0.98
N SER A 286 -0.77 -14.76 -1.19
CA SER A 286 -1.11 -13.46 -1.77
C SER A 286 -0.72 -12.28 -0.86
N ALA A 287 -0.43 -11.13 -1.46
CA ALA A 287 -0.23 -9.88 -0.72
C ALA A 287 -1.48 -9.45 0.05
N SER A 288 -2.68 -9.72 -0.49
CA SER A 288 -3.97 -9.51 0.20
C SER A 288 -4.12 -10.34 1.48
N GLU A 289 -3.25 -11.32 1.69
CA GLU A 289 -3.23 -12.19 2.87
C GLU A 289 -1.95 -12.05 3.69
N GLY A 290 -1.15 -11.00 3.44
CA GLY A 290 0.08 -10.72 4.18
C GLY A 290 1.35 -11.35 3.60
N ALA A 291 1.27 -11.98 2.42
CA ALA A 291 2.40 -12.69 1.80
C ALA A 291 3.06 -13.71 2.75
N VAL A 292 2.26 -14.37 3.60
CA VAL A 292 2.73 -15.41 4.52
C VAL A 292 3.20 -16.64 3.76
N LEU A 293 4.20 -17.34 4.30
CA LEU A 293 4.63 -18.63 3.76
C LEU A 293 3.69 -19.72 4.26
N ARG A 294 3.07 -20.45 3.35
CA ARG A 294 2.22 -21.59 3.68
C ARG A 294 3.07 -22.86 3.73
N PRO A 295 2.91 -23.71 4.76
CA PRO A 295 3.47 -25.06 4.72
C PRO A 295 2.96 -25.80 3.48
N VAL A 296 3.81 -26.64 2.90
CA VAL A 296 3.34 -27.58 1.87
C VAL A 296 2.47 -28.61 2.58
N SER A 297 1.16 -28.56 2.33
CA SER A 297 0.22 -29.62 2.73
C SER A 297 0.35 -30.84 1.83
#